data_AF-A0A8J3IQ94-F1
#
_entry.id   AF-A0A8J3IQ94-F1
#
_cell.length_a   1.000
_cell.length_b   1.000
_cell.length_c   1.000
_cell.angle_alpha   90.00
_cell.angle_beta   90.00
_cell.angle_gamma   90.00
#
_symmetry.space_group_name_H-M   'P 1'
#
loop_
_entity.id
_entity.type
_entity.pdbx_description
1 polymer ?
#
loop_
_entity_poly.entity_id
_entity_poly.type
_entity_poly.pdbx_seq_one_letter_code
_entity_poly.pdbx_strand_id
1 'polypeptide(L)'
;MLNISRTRPLGITIIAIIMAIYGILGIIGGITLLGSNSTFGIIALILGVLELVLAWGMWSLQKWAFWATVVLEVLAVLNGIFALTGGNTGGGITGLVIALIILIYLFADPHVRSAFRT
;
A
#
# COMPACT_ATOMS: atom_id res chain seq x y z
N MET A 1 22.88 20.17 -19.14
CA MET A 1 22.69 19.05 -18.19
C MET A 1 21.45 18.31 -18.63
N LEU A 2 21.57 17.10 -19.18
CA LEU A 2 20.39 16.30 -19.54
C LEU A 2 19.71 15.85 -18.24
N ASN A 3 18.53 16.39 -17.97
CA ASN A 3 17.71 15.96 -16.85
C ASN A 3 17.19 14.57 -17.22
N ILE A 4 17.86 13.51 -16.76
CA ILE A 4 17.39 12.14 -16.97
C ILE A 4 16.14 11.98 -16.11
N SER A 5 14.98 12.24 -16.71
CA SER A 5 13.68 12.08 -16.06
C SER A 5 13.58 10.64 -15.56
N ARG A 6 13.41 10.47 -14.24
CA ARG A 6 13.19 9.15 -13.63
C ARG A 6 11.86 8.60 -14.17
N THR A 7 11.95 7.64 -15.10
CA THR A 7 10.76 6.99 -15.63
C THR A 7 10.20 6.05 -14.59
N ARG A 8 8.95 6.28 -14.20
CA ARG A 8 8.26 5.42 -13.24
C ARG A 8 7.73 4.18 -13.97
N PRO A 9 8.06 2.97 -13.51
CA PRO A 9 7.40 1.75 -13.96
C PRO A 9 5.88 1.86 -13.90
N LEU A 10 5.20 1.32 -14.92
CA LEU A 10 3.73 1.40 -15.03
C LEU A 10 3.05 0.77 -13.80
N GLY A 11 3.52 -0.38 -13.32
CA GLY A 11 2.93 -1.03 -12.15
C GLY A 11 3.08 -0.23 -10.86
N ILE A 12 4.18 0.49 -10.65
CA ILE A 12 4.31 1.43 -9.50
C ILE A 12 3.30 2.56 -9.63
N THR A 13 3.10 3.09 -10.84
CA THR A 13 2.09 4.12 -11.09
C THR A 13 0.69 3.61 -10.74
N ILE A 14 0.36 2.38 -11.14
CA ILE A 14 -0.92 1.75 -10.81
C ILE A 14 -1.06 1.57 -9.30
N ILE A 15 -0.06 1.00 -8.62
CA ILE A 15 -0.09 0.80 -7.16
C ILE A 15 -0.25 2.13 -6.43
N ALA A 16 0.50 3.16 -6.81
CA ALA A 16 0.42 4.48 -6.18
C ALA A 16 -0.97 5.12 -6.37
N ILE A 17 -1.60 4.96 -7.53
CA ILE A 17 -2.97 5.46 -7.77
C ILE A 17 -3.97 4.69 -6.91
N ILE A 18 -3.85 3.36 -6.83
CA ILE A 18 -4.72 2.53 -6.00
C ILE A 18 -4.62 2.94 -4.52
N MET A 19 -3.39 3.09 -4.00
CA MET A 19 -3.16 3.58 -2.64
C MET A 19 -3.73 4.98 -2.43
N ALA A 20 -3.58 5.89 -3.41
CA ALA A 20 -4.15 7.23 -3.31
C ALA A 20 -5.68 7.18 -3.20
N ILE A 21 -6.34 6.31 -3.97
CA ILE A 21 -7.79 6.11 -3.92
C ILE A 21 -8.19 5.55 -2.54
N TYR A 22 -7.51 4.51 -2.05
CA TYR A 22 -7.81 3.95 -0.73
C TYR A 22 -7.59 4.96 0.39
N GLY A 23 -6.52 5.76 0.34
CA GLY A 23 -6.27 6.83 1.30
C GLY A 23 -7.36 7.89 1.30
N ILE A 24 -7.80 8.35 0.11
CA ILE A 24 -8.91 9.31 -0.02
C ILE A 24 -10.21 8.73 0.52
N LEU A 25 -10.55 7.50 0.16
CA LEU A 25 -11.76 6.82 0.65
C LEU A 25 -11.70 6.59 2.17
N GLY A 26 -10.54 6.24 2.70
CA GLY A 26 -10.29 6.08 4.14
C GLY A 26 -10.48 7.39 4.89
N ILE A 27 -10.03 8.52 4.33
CA ILE A 27 -10.26 9.85 4.90
C ILE A 27 -11.76 10.18 4.87
N ILE A 28 -12.43 10.01 3.74
CA ILE A 28 -13.87 10.26 3.61
C ILE A 28 -14.64 9.40 4.62
N GLY A 29 -14.36 8.10 4.69
CA GLY A 29 -14.94 7.18 5.65
C GLY A 29 -14.63 7.55 7.11
N GLY A 30 -13.42 8.04 7.38
CA GLY A 30 -13.05 8.53 8.70
C GLY A 30 -13.85 9.76 9.12
N ILE A 31 -14.03 10.73 8.22
CA ILE A 31 -14.84 11.94 8.46
C ILE A 31 -16.30 11.56 8.74
N THR A 32 -16.88 10.65 7.96
CA THR A 32 -18.27 10.22 8.18
C THR A 32 -18.43 9.48 9.51
N LEU A 33 -17.45 8.66 9.89
CA LEU A 33 -17.44 7.94 11.16
C LEU A 33 -17.26 8.85 12.37
N LEU A 34 -16.63 10.02 12.26
CA LEU A 34 -16.52 10.95 13.40
C LEU A 34 -17.89 11.34 13.98
N GLY A 35 -18.95 11.35 13.17
CA GLY A 35 -20.31 11.66 13.60
C GLY A 35 -21.03 10.53 14.34
N SER A 36 -20.54 9.29 14.27
CA SER A 36 -21.17 8.10 14.87
C SER A 36 -20.28 7.37 15.87
N ASN A 37 -18.98 7.30 15.60
CA ASN A 37 -17.97 6.70 16.45
C ASN A 37 -16.62 7.39 16.25
N SER A 38 -16.31 8.32 17.16
CA SER A 38 -15.09 9.14 17.09
C SER A 38 -13.80 8.32 17.12
N THR A 39 -13.75 7.21 17.88
CA THR A 39 -12.57 6.35 17.94
C THR A 39 -12.26 5.71 16.59
N PHE A 40 -13.25 5.06 15.97
CA PHE A 40 -13.05 4.46 14.64
C PHE A 40 -12.82 5.52 13.56
N GLY A 41 -13.47 6.69 13.65
CA GLY A 41 -13.25 7.81 12.75
C GLY A 41 -11.80 8.31 12.79
N ILE A 42 -11.24 8.53 13.98
CA ILE A 42 -9.84 8.96 14.14
C ILE A 42 -8.88 7.90 13.60
N ILE A 43 -9.10 6.62 13.89
CA ILE A 43 -8.26 5.54 13.37
C ILE A 43 -8.28 5.53 11.83
N ALA A 44 -9.46 5.59 11.22
CA ALA A 44 -9.62 5.60 9.77
C ALA A 44 -8.94 6.83 9.13
N LEU A 45 -9.02 8.01 9.76
CA LEU A 45 -8.32 9.20 9.30
C LEU A 45 -6.80 9.03 9.32
N ILE A 46 -6.25 8.50 10.42
CA ILE A 46 -4.81 8.24 10.53
C ILE A 46 -4.37 7.27 9.45
N LEU A 47 -5.09 6.16 9.28
CA LEU A 47 -4.78 5.16 8.26
C LEU A 47 -4.86 5.74 6.85
N GLY A 48 -5.90 6.52 6.55
CA GLY A 48 -6.06 7.17 5.24
C GLY A 48 -4.92 8.14 4.93
N VAL A 49 -4.48 8.93 5.91
CA VAL A 49 -3.32 9.83 5.76
C VAL A 49 -2.03 9.04 5.55
N LEU A 50 -1.78 7.99 6.34
CA LEU A 50 -0.60 7.13 6.17
C LEU A 50 -0.56 6.52 4.77
N GLU A 51 -1.71 6.10 4.24
CA GLU A 51 -1.81 5.52 2.92
C GLU A 51 -1.57 6.54 1.80
N LEU A 52 -2.02 7.80 1.96
CA LEU A 52 -1.64 8.89 1.05
C LEU A 52 -0.14 9.22 1.11
N VAL A 53 0.46 9.16 2.29
CA VAL A 53 1.91 9.35 2.47
C VAL A 53 2.68 8.25 1.74
N LEU A 54 2.22 7.00 1.81
CA LEU A 54 2.78 5.88 1.04
C LEU A 54 2.56 6.05 -0.46
N ALA A 55 1.37 6.43 -0.89
CA ALA A 55 1.05 6.69 -2.29
C ALA A 55 1.99 7.76 -2.87
N TRP A 56 2.20 8.86 -2.15
CA TRP A 56 3.17 9.88 -2.52
C TRP A 56 4.61 9.34 -2.55
N GLY A 57 4.99 8.54 -1.56
CA GLY A 57 6.29 7.90 -1.49
C GLY A 57 6.56 6.98 -2.70
N MET A 58 5.58 6.17 -3.09
CA MET A 58 5.66 5.31 -4.28
C MET A 58 5.65 6.13 -5.58
N TRP A 59 4.80 7.15 -5.67
CA TRP A 59 4.70 8.03 -6.84
C TRP A 59 6.00 8.82 -7.10
N SER A 60 6.70 9.20 -6.04
CA SER A 60 7.98 9.92 -6.10
C SER A 60 9.22 9.00 -6.03
N LEU A 61 9.01 7.68 -6.04
CA LEU A 61 10.07 6.65 -6.00
C LEU A 61 11.02 6.78 -4.81
N GLN A 62 10.52 7.11 -3.62
CA GLN A 62 11.37 7.27 -2.44
C GLN A 62 11.83 5.92 -1.87
N LYS A 63 13.10 5.85 -1.47
CA LYS A 63 13.74 4.64 -0.90
C LYS A 63 12.99 4.05 0.29
N TRP A 64 12.43 4.90 1.15
CA TRP A 64 11.70 4.45 2.33
C TRP A 64 10.35 3.82 1.95
N ALA A 65 9.68 4.31 0.90
CA ALA A 65 8.36 3.84 0.50
C ALA A 65 8.42 2.39 0.02
N PHE A 66 9.48 2.03 -0.71
CA PHE A 66 9.74 0.64 -1.09
C PHE A 66 9.76 -0.29 0.14
N TRP A 67 10.57 0.04 1.15
CA TRP A 67 10.68 -0.80 2.35
C TRP A 67 9.44 -0.76 3.22
N ALA A 68 8.75 0.38 3.31
CA ALA A 68 7.49 0.49 4.02
C ALA A 68 6.42 -0.41 3.40
N THR A 69 6.27 -0.39 2.07
CA THR A 69 5.35 -1.31 1.37
C THR A 69 5.76 -2.76 1.58
N VAL A 70 7.04 -3.11 1.48
CA VAL A 70 7.51 -4.48 1.75
C VAL A 70 7.12 -4.94 3.16
N VAL A 71 7.35 -4.11 4.18
CA VAL A 71 6.98 -4.46 5.57
C VAL A 71 5.48 -4.64 5.71
N LEU A 72 4.68 -3.75 5.13
CA LEU A 72 3.22 -3.85 5.18
C LEU A 72 2.71 -5.11 4.47
N GLU A 73 3.25 -5.45 3.32
CA GLU A 73 2.85 -6.67 2.60
C GLU A 73 3.28 -7.94 3.35
N VAL A 74 4.43 -7.95 4.03
CA VAL A 74 4.81 -9.06 4.91
C VAL A 74 3.81 -9.20 6.06
N LEU A 75 3.38 -8.10 6.68
CA LEU A 75 2.33 -8.12 7.70
C LEU A 75 0.98 -8.60 7.11
N ALA A 76 0.66 -8.22 5.88
CA ALA A 76 -0.55 -8.68 5.18
C ALA A 76 -0.52 -10.18 4.90
N VAL A 77 0.64 -10.75 4.53
CA VAL A 77 0.83 -12.19 4.40
C VAL A 77 0.60 -12.89 5.73
N LEU A 78 1.19 -12.40 6.83
CA LEU A 78 0.98 -12.98 8.16
C LEU A 78 -0.51 -12.94 8.56
N ASN A 79 -1.17 -11.80 8.36
CA ASN A 79 -2.61 -11.65 8.60
C ASN A 79 -3.44 -12.61 7.74
N GLY A 80 -3.07 -12.79 6.47
CA GLY A 80 -3.70 -13.77 5.58
C GLY A 80 -3.62 -15.17 6.14
N ILE A 81 -2.44 -15.61 6.60
CA ILE A 81 -2.22 -16.92 7.22
C ILE A 81 -3.07 -17.08 8.49
N PHE A 82 -3.10 -16.08 9.37
CA PHE A 82 -3.94 -16.12 10.57
C PHE A 82 -5.44 -16.14 10.24
N ALA A 83 -5.87 -15.46 9.18
CA ALA A 83 -7.27 -15.47 8.77
C ALA A 83 -7.73 -16.86 8.29
N LEU A 84 -6.82 -17.65 7.69
CA LEU A 84 -7.10 -19.05 7.31
C LEU A 84 -7.36 -19.93 8.54
N THR A 85 -6.64 -19.71 9.64
CA THR A 85 -6.85 -20.49 10.87
C THR A 85 -8.05 -20.00 11.68
N GLY A 86 -8.44 -18.74 11.52
CA GLY A 86 -9.60 -18.12 12.18
C GLY A 86 -10.95 -18.35 11.49
N GLY A 87 -11.01 -19.16 10.43
CA GLY A 87 -12.26 -19.48 9.72
C GLY A 87 -12.70 -18.45 8.66
N ASN A 88 -11.95 -17.36 8.45
CA ASN A 88 -12.17 -16.42 7.35
C ASN A 88 -11.32 -16.81 6.13
N THR A 89 -11.57 -18.00 5.59
CA THR A 89 -10.76 -18.56 4.50
C THR A 89 -10.82 -17.73 3.23
N GLY A 90 -12.01 -17.23 2.84
CA GLY A 90 -12.16 -16.40 1.64
C GLY A 90 -11.37 -15.09 1.70
N GLY A 91 -11.49 -14.35 2.80
CA GLY A 91 -10.72 -13.11 3.01
C GLY A 91 -9.22 -13.38 3.16
N GLY A 92 -8.86 -14.45 3.89
CA GLY A 92 -7.48 -14.85 4.11
C GLY A 92 -6.76 -15.21 2.80
N ILE A 93 -7.36 -16.03 1.95
CA ILE A 93 -6.79 -16.40 0.64
C ILE A 93 -6.62 -15.15 -0.23
N THR A 94 -7.66 -14.32 -0.32
CA THR A 94 -7.63 -13.13 -1.18
C THR A 94 -6.52 -12.17 -0.76
N GLY A 95 -6.44 -11.84 0.53
CA GLY A 95 -5.40 -10.96 1.06
C GLY A 95 -3.99 -11.54 0.88
N LEU A 96 -3.83 -12.84 1.13
CA LEU A 96 -2.55 -13.53 0.95
C LEU A 96 -2.06 -13.48 -0.50
N VAL A 97 -2.94 -13.79 -1.46
CA VAL A 97 -2.59 -13.79 -2.89
C VAL A 97 -2.21 -12.39 -3.36
N ILE A 98 -2.98 -11.37 -2.99
CA ILE A 98 -2.68 -9.98 -3.34
C ILE A 98 -1.31 -9.58 -2.77
N ALA A 99 -1.06 -9.86 -1.49
CA ALA A 99 0.19 -9.48 -0.85
C ALA A 99 1.42 -10.17 -1.47
N LEU A 100 1.29 -11.45 -1.80
CA LEU A 100 2.33 -12.19 -2.52
C LEU A 100 2.59 -11.62 -3.91
N ILE A 101 1.54 -11.28 -4.66
CA ILE A 101 1.70 -10.66 -5.99
C ILE A 101 2.47 -9.33 -5.88
N ILE A 102 2.13 -8.48 -4.91
CA ILE A 102 2.81 -7.19 -4.72
C ILE A 102 4.28 -7.41 -4.33
N LEU A 103 4.57 -8.30 -3.37
CA LEU A 103 5.95 -8.63 -2.98
C LEU A 103 6.75 -9.18 -4.15
N ILE A 104 6.18 -10.12 -4.91
CA ILE A 104 6.82 -10.68 -6.10
C ILE A 104 7.08 -9.57 -7.10
N TYR A 105 6.12 -8.69 -7.37
CA TYR A 105 6.30 -7.57 -8.30
C TYR A 105 7.42 -6.62 -7.85
N LEU A 106 7.48 -6.26 -6.57
CA LEU A 106 8.49 -5.35 -6.02
C LEU A 106 9.91 -5.93 -6.10
N PHE A 107 10.07 -7.24 -5.94
CA PHE A 107 11.39 -7.88 -5.91
C PHE A 107 11.83 -8.51 -7.24
N ALA A 108 10.91 -9.07 -8.01
CA ALA A 108 11.21 -9.81 -9.23
C ALA A 108 11.45 -8.91 -10.44
N ASP A 109 10.83 -7.71 -10.52
CA ASP A 109 11.06 -6.78 -11.62
C ASP A 109 12.29 -5.88 -11.36
N PRO A 110 13.39 -6.03 -12.13
CA PRO A 110 14.60 -5.22 -11.96
C PRO A 110 14.36 -3.73 -12.19
N HIS A 111 13.38 -3.36 -13.02
CA HIS A 111 13.05 -1.96 -13.31
C HIS A 111 12.43 -1.29 -12.08
N VAL A 112 11.63 -2.02 -11.32
CA VAL A 112 11.04 -1.54 -10.06
C VAL A 112 12.13 -1.33 -9.02
N ARG A 113 12.95 -2.35 -8.77
CA ARG A 113 13.99 -2.28 -7.74
C ARG A 113 15.06 -1.22 -8.04
N SER A 114 15.41 -1.03 -9.31
CA SER A 114 16.35 0.01 -9.71
C SER A 114 15.77 1.41 -9.57
N ALA A 115 14.48 1.61 -9.92
CA ALA A 115 13.82 2.90 -9.82
C ALA A 115 13.88 3.51 -8.41
N PHE A 116 13.74 2.68 -7.36
CA PHE A 116 13.80 3.12 -5.96
C PHE A 116 15.22 3.30 -5.41
N ARG A 117 16.28 2.82 -6.09
CA ARG A 117 17.67 2.89 -5.58
C ARG A 117 18.41 4.17 -5.97
N THR A 118 17.93 4.85 -7.00
CA THR A 118 18.45 6.14 -7.50
C THR A 118 18.11 7.29 -6.58
#